data_AF-A0A379TVD5-F1
#
_entry.id   AF-A0A379TVD5-F1
#
_cell.length_a   1.000
_cell.length_b   1.000
_cell.length_c   1.000
_cell.angle_alpha   90.00
_cell.angle_beta   90.00
_cell.angle_gamma   90.00
#
_symmetry.space_group_name_H-M   'P 1'
#
loop_
_entity.id
_entity.type
_entity.pdbx_description
1 polymer ?
#
loop_
_entity_poly.entity_id
_entity_poly.type
_entity_poly.pdbx_seq_one_letter_code
_entity_poly.pdbx_strand_id
1 'polypeptide(L)'
;MPSICISVKDEDVWIWAQLGADSMVVLQQRAYEILMTIMEGCQFVRGGQLLLGEQNGELTLKALVHPDFLSDGEKFSNALNGFYNHLEVFSRSLMR
;
A
#
# COMPACT_ATOMS: atom_id res chain seq x y z
N MET A 1 -2.12 -12.85 5.46
CA MET A 1 -1.85 -11.53 4.86
C MET A 1 -1.79 -11.66 3.35
N PRO A 2 -2.25 -10.65 2.61
CA PRO A 2 -2.14 -10.65 1.17
C PRO A 2 -0.69 -10.73 0.68
N SER A 3 -0.50 -11.23 -0.54
CA SER A 3 0.80 -11.25 -1.19
C SER A 3 1.25 -9.82 -1.51
N ILE A 4 2.52 -9.51 -1.22
CA ILE A 4 3.17 -8.27 -1.66
C ILE A 4 3.74 -8.51 -3.05
N CYS A 5 3.38 -7.66 -4.00
CA CYS A 5 3.89 -7.67 -5.36
C CYS A 5 4.81 -6.47 -5.58
N ILE A 6 5.83 -6.67 -6.41
CA ILE A 6 6.80 -5.65 -6.79
C ILE A 6 6.86 -5.62 -8.32
N SER A 7 6.84 -4.45 -8.92
CA SER A 7 7.05 -4.31 -10.37
C SER A 7 7.73 -3.00 -10.73
N VAL A 8 8.21 -2.94 -11.97
CA VAL A 8 8.65 -1.70 -12.62
C VAL A 8 7.66 -1.37 -13.72
N LYS A 9 7.16 -0.14 -13.74
CA LYS A 9 6.29 0.37 -14.80
C LYS A 9 6.69 1.79 -15.12
N ASP A 10 7.02 2.05 -16.39
CA ASP A 10 7.43 3.38 -16.88
C ASP A 10 8.56 3.98 -16.01
N GLU A 11 9.59 3.18 -15.73
CA GLU A 11 10.75 3.51 -14.86
C GLU A 11 10.44 3.67 -13.36
N ASP A 12 9.18 3.63 -12.97
CA ASP A 12 8.77 3.73 -11.58
C ASP A 12 8.65 2.35 -10.93
N VAL A 13 9.20 2.22 -9.72
CA VAL A 13 9.08 1.00 -8.89
C VAL A 13 7.82 1.08 -8.04
N TRP A 14 6.99 0.05 -8.17
CA TRP A 14 5.74 -0.07 -7.43
C TRP A 14 5.79 -1.26 -6.48
N ILE A 15 5.30 -1.05 -5.26
CA ILE A 15 4.94 -2.11 -4.32
C ILE A 15 3.42 -2.07 -4.16
N TRP A 16 2.75 -3.22 -4.24
CA TRP A 16 1.30 -3.28 -4.04
C TRP A 16 0.81 -4.60 -3.46
N ALA A 17 -0.43 -4.59 -2.97
CA ALA A 17 -1.15 -5.78 -2.52
C ALA A 17 -2.66 -5.59 -2.70
N GLN A 18 -3.37 -6.64 -3.14
CA GLN A 18 -4.84 -6.67 -3.12
C GLN A 18 -5.33 -7.06 -1.73
N LEU A 19 -6.36 -6.40 -1.22
CA LEU A 19 -6.79 -6.51 0.19
C LEU A 19 -7.92 -7.53 0.40
N GLY A 20 -8.22 -8.37 -0.59
CA GLY A 20 -9.17 -9.47 -0.53
C GLY A 20 -10.53 -9.16 -1.16
N ALA A 21 -11.28 -10.21 -1.46
CA ALA A 21 -12.52 -10.17 -2.26
C ALA A 21 -13.58 -9.19 -1.74
N ASP A 22 -13.79 -9.10 -0.42
CA ASP A 22 -14.84 -8.26 0.17
C ASP A 22 -14.36 -6.83 0.50
N SER A 23 -13.09 -6.50 0.22
CA SER A 23 -12.46 -5.25 0.64
C SER A 23 -13.19 -4.00 0.14
N MET A 24 -13.70 -4.03 -1.10
CA MET A 24 -14.50 -2.94 -1.67
C MET A 24 -15.85 -2.76 -0.97
N VAL A 25 -16.46 -3.84 -0.49
CA VAL A 25 -17.72 -3.79 0.26
C VAL A 25 -17.49 -3.24 1.66
N VAL A 26 -16.46 -3.72 2.36
CA VAL A 26 -16.12 -3.26 3.71
C VAL A 26 -15.66 -1.79 3.70
N LEU A 27 -14.96 -1.36 2.64
CA LEU A 27 -14.54 0.03 2.47
C LEU A 27 -15.71 1.01 2.58
N GLN A 28 -16.91 0.66 2.12
CA GLN A 28 -18.10 1.53 2.22
C GLN A 28 -18.44 1.92 3.67
N GLN A 29 -18.07 1.08 4.63
CA GLN A 29 -18.33 1.29 6.06
C GLN A 29 -17.10 1.84 6.79
N ARG A 30 -15.90 1.66 6.23
CA ARG A 30 -14.61 1.96 6.86
C ARG A 30 -13.82 3.08 6.16
N ALA A 31 -14.39 3.71 5.15
CA ALA A 31 -13.71 4.72 4.32
C ALA A 31 -13.06 5.85 5.14
N TYR A 32 -13.72 6.32 6.21
CA TYR A 32 -13.16 7.35 7.09
C TYR A 32 -11.88 6.87 7.79
N GLU A 33 -11.91 5.67 8.38
CA GLU A 33 -10.76 5.07 9.07
C GLU A 33 -9.60 4.88 8.10
N ILE A 34 -9.88 4.32 6.93
CA ILE A 34 -8.90 4.14 5.85
C ILE A 34 -8.30 5.47 5.39
N LEU A 35 -9.12 6.51 5.23
CA LEU A 35 -8.65 7.84 4.83
C LEU A 35 -7.71 8.44 5.88
N MET A 36 -8.04 8.32 7.16
CA MET A 36 -7.17 8.81 8.23
C MET A 36 -5.81 8.11 8.21
N THR A 37 -5.78 6.79 8.02
CA THR A 37 -4.53 6.03 7.89
C THR A 37 -3.70 6.47 6.67
N ILE A 38 -4.32 6.78 5.53
CA ILE A 38 -3.59 7.33 4.37
C ILE A 38 -2.99 8.71 4.69
N MET A 39 -3.73 9.54 5.44
CA MET A 39 -3.33 10.91 5.77
C MET A 39 -2.17 11.00 6.76
N GLU A 40 -1.87 9.94 7.52
CA GLU A 40 -0.68 9.86 8.38
C GLU A 40 0.63 9.95 7.58
N GLY A 41 0.57 9.65 6.29
CA GLY A 41 1.70 9.76 5.38
C GLY A 41 2.63 8.55 5.39
N CYS A 42 3.58 8.54 4.46
CA CYS A 42 4.47 7.41 4.21
C CYS A 42 5.77 7.89 3.56
N GLN A 43 6.89 7.80 4.30
CA GLN A 43 8.16 8.42 3.90
C GLN A 43 8.80 7.81 2.66
N PHE A 44 8.60 6.51 2.43
CA PHE A 44 9.19 5.81 1.29
C PHE A 44 8.40 5.96 -0.01
N VAL A 45 7.29 6.70 0.02
CA VAL A 45 6.40 6.88 -1.13
C VAL A 45 6.60 8.25 -1.76
N ARG A 46 6.70 8.31 -3.09
CA ARG A 46 6.72 9.57 -3.83
C ARG A 46 5.41 10.33 -3.56
N GLY A 47 5.52 11.59 -3.14
CA GLY A 47 4.37 12.40 -2.72
C GLY A 47 3.95 12.19 -1.26
N GLY A 48 4.62 11.30 -0.52
CA GLY A 48 4.48 11.16 0.93
C GLY A 48 3.23 10.45 1.41
N GLN A 49 2.45 9.82 0.52
CA GLN A 49 1.22 9.10 0.87
C GLN A 49 1.05 7.83 0.04
N LEU A 50 0.53 6.77 0.65
CA LEU A 50 0.10 5.57 -0.06
C LEU A 50 -1.10 5.87 -0.96
N LEU A 51 -1.27 5.06 -1.99
CA LEU A 51 -2.38 5.16 -2.94
C LEU A 51 -3.32 3.98 -2.79
N LEU A 52 -4.60 4.23 -3.01
CA LEU A 52 -5.63 3.20 -3.15
C LEU A 52 -6.07 3.12 -4.60
N GLY A 53 -6.29 1.90 -5.08
CA GLY A 53 -6.90 1.65 -6.37
C GLY A 53 -7.71 0.36 -6.35
N GLU A 54 -8.19 -0.06 -7.51
CA GLU A 54 -8.95 -1.30 -7.66
C GLU A 54 -8.27 -2.20 -8.69
N GLN A 55 -8.20 -3.50 -8.40
CA GLN A 55 -7.76 -4.54 -9.35
C GLN A 55 -8.61 -5.79 -9.14
N ASN A 56 -9.19 -6.31 -10.23
CA ASN A 56 -10.03 -7.51 -10.22
C ASN A 56 -11.20 -7.45 -9.20
N GLY A 57 -11.78 -6.27 -8.97
CA GLY A 57 -12.86 -6.06 -8.00
C GLY A 57 -12.39 -5.95 -6.55
N GLU A 58 -11.08 -6.00 -6.28
CA GLU A 58 -10.52 -5.87 -4.94
C GLU A 58 -9.82 -4.52 -4.75
N LEU A 59 -9.96 -3.94 -3.55
CA LEU A 59 -9.21 -2.77 -3.13
C LEU A 59 -7.72 -3.14 -3.11
N THR A 60 -6.90 -2.27 -3.67
CA THR A 60 -5.45 -2.47 -3.80
C THR A 60 -4.72 -1.33 -3.12
N LEU A 61 -3.84 -1.67 -2.17
CA LEU A 61 -2.90 -0.73 -1.57
C LEU A 61 -1.66 -0.63 -2.47
N LYS A 62 -1.22 0.59 -2.77
CA LYS A 62 -0.11 0.86 -3.70
C LYS A 62 0.86 1.87 -3.12
N ALA A 63 2.15 1.63 -3.34
CA ALA A 63 3.25 2.52 -3.03
C ALA A 63 4.06 2.76 -4.31
N LEU A 64 4.12 4.01 -4.74
CA LEU A 64 5.10 4.46 -5.73
C LEU A 64 6.40 4.79 -4.98
N VAL A 65 7.41 3.92 -5.06
CA VAL A 65 8.60 4.03 -4.21
C VAL A 65 9.42 5.26 -4.60
N HIS A 66 9.78 6.07 -3.61
CA HIS A 66 10.65 7.23 -3.84
C HIS A 66 12.07 6.76 -4.24
N PRO A 67 12.73 7.39 -5.23
CA PRO A 67 14.06 6.97 -5.70
C PRO A 67 15.12 6.85 -4.60
N ASP A 68 15.02 7.67 -3.55
CA ASP A 68 15.93 7.61 -2.40
C ASP A 68 15.92 6.24 -1.70
N PHE A 69 14.83 5.47 -1.83
CA PHE A 69 14.68 4.13 -1.26
C PHE A 69 15.08 3.01 -2.23
N LEU A 70 15.62 3.35 -3.40
CA LEU A 70 16.04 2.39 -4.44
C LEU A 70 17.56 2.33 -4.62
N SER A 71 18.34 3.08 -3.85
CA SER A 71 19.81 3.17 -4.04
C SER A 71 20.55 1.89 -3.68
N ASP A 72 19.99 1.08 -2.78
CA ASP A 72 20.60 -0.13 -2.26
C ASP A 72 19.54 -1.03 -1.60
N GLY A 73 19.93 -2.26 -1.27
CA GLY A 73 19.04 -3.26 -0.68
C GLY A 73 18.58 -2.92 0.74
N GLU A 74 19.36 -2.16 1.52
CA GLU A 74 18.98 -1.77 2.88
C GLU A 74 17.83 -0.77 2.84
N LYS A 75 17.94 0.25 1.99
CA LYS A 75 16.87 1.22 1.83
C LYS A 75 15.62 0.62 1.19
N PHE A 76 15.78 -0.28 0.22
CA PHE A 76 14.61 -0.96 -0.34
C PHE A 76 13.95 -1.90 0.68
N SER A 77 14.74 -2.56 1.52
CA SER A 77 14.24 -3.34 2.67
C SER A 77 13.43 -2.46 3.63
N ASN A 78 13.88 -1.22 3.91
CA ASN A 78 13.11 -0.28 4.73
C ASN A 78 11.75 0.06 4.10
N ALA A 79 11.69 0.26 2.78
CA ALA A 79 10.43 0.47 2.07
C ALA A 79 9.52 -0.77 2.12
N LEU A 80 10.06 -1.98 1.96
CA LEU A 80 9.30 -3.23 2.04
C LEU A 80 8.73 -3.49 3.44
N ASN A 81 9.54 -3.31 4.49
CA ASN A 81 9.09 -3.47 5.87
C ASN A 81 8.06 -2.40 6.25
N GLY A 82 8.26 -1.16 5.79
CA GLY A 82 7.28 -0.10 5.94
C GLY A 82 5.96 -0.44 5.24
N PHE A 83 6.01 -0.92 4.00
CA PHE A 83 4.82 -1.36 3.27
C PHE A 83 4.11 -2.52 3.98
N TYR A 84 4.86 -3.49 4.50
CA TYR A 84 4.31 -4.60 5.28
C TYR A 84 3.53 -4.10 6.51
N ASN A 85 4.09 -3.15 7.26
CA ASN A 85 3.42 -2.57 8.43
C ASN A 85 2.09 -1.89 8.05
N HIS A 86 2.09 -1.11 6.96
CA HIS A 86 0.84 -0.54 6.45
C HIS A 86 -0.12 -1.63 5.99
N LEU A 87 0.35 -2.64 5.25
CA LEU A 87 -0.50 -3.75 4.79
C LEU A 87 -1.19 -4.46 5.96
N GLU A 88 -0.51 -4.66 7.09
CA GLU A 88 -1.16 -5.20 8.29
C GLU A 88 -2.26 -4.29 8.82
N VAL A 89 -2.02 -2.99 8.94
CA VAL A 89 -3.00 -2.01 9.42
C VAL A 89 -4.22 -1.98 8.51
N PHE A 90 -4.03 -1.80 7.20
CA PHE A 90 -5.12 -1.75 6.22
C PHE A 90 -5.90 -3.07 6.18
N SER A 91 -5.21 -4.21 6.23
CA SER A 91 -5.87 -5.52 6.27
C SER A 91 -6.73 -5.67 7.53
N ARG A 92 -6.27 -5.17 8.68
CA ARG A 92 -7.05 -5.20 9.94
C ARG A 92 -8.26 -4.29 9.90
N SER A 93 -8.12 -3.07 9.40
CA SER A 93 -9.24 -2.11 9.25
C SER A 93 -10.33 -2.60 8.28
N LEU A 94 -9.99 -3.53 7.38
CA LEU A 94 -10.91 -4.13 6.41
C LEU A 94 -11.40 -5.53 6.80
N MET A 95 -10.99 -6.06 7.97
CA MET A 95 -11.59 -7.25 8.54
C MET A 95 -12.89 -6.89 9.26
N ARG A 96 -13.90 -7.76 9.12
CA ARG A 96 -15.20 -7.65 9.82
C ARG A 96 -15.04 -7.87 11.32
#